data_AF-A0A0X8CPI9-F1
#
_entry.id   AF-A0A0X8CPI9-F1
#
_cell.length_a   1.000
_cell.length_b   1.000
_cell.length_c   1.000
_cell.angle_alpha   90.00
_cell.angle_beta   90.00
_cell.angle_gamma   90.00
#
_symmetry.space_group_name_H-M   'P 1'
#
loop_
_entity.id
_entity.type
_entity.pdbx_description
1 polymer ?
#
loop_
_entity_poly.entity_id
_entity_poly.type
_entity_poly.pdbx_seq_one_letter_code
_entity_poly.pdbx_strand_id
1 'polypeptide(L)'
;MTTLSKTLIATAAFAITATSAFSQATWDFKARMAYVYSGPGKMSAMAPAEKNHDAMMKNAKKVPDNTVFFMDKGTLYSTSGRLDPTGNFYVN
;
A
#
# COMPACT_ATOMS: atom_id res chain seq x y z
N MET A 1 48.30 3.46 2.08
CA MET A 1 46.95 4.01 2.36
C MET A 1 45.97 3.47 1.31
N THR A 2 44.98 2.69 1.78
CA THR A 2 43.55 2.81 1.41
C THR A 2 43.03 2.43 0.01
N THR A 3 43.39 1.27 -0.54
CA THR A 3 42.59 0.64 -1.63
C THR A 3 41.32 -0.04 -1.09
N LEU A 4 41.40 -0.70 0.07
CA LEU A 4 40.25 -1.32 0.76
C LEU A 4 39.17 -0.31 1.18
N SER A 5 39.54 0.95 1.41
CA SER A 5 38.60 1.99 1.86
C SER A 5 37.68 2.49 0.75
N LYS A 6 38.09 2.46 -0.52
CA LYS A 6 37.25 2.97 -1.61
C LYS A 6 36.11 2.02 -1.98
N THR A 7 36.35 0.71 -1.91
CA THR A 7 35.34 -0.31 -2.23
C THR A 7 34.24 -0.37 -1.16
N LEU A 8 34.59 -0.26 0.12
CA LEU A 8 33.62 -0.30 1.22
C LEU A 8 32.68 0.92 1.23
N ILE A 9 33.19 2.10 0.86
CA ILE A 9 32.39 3.33 0.77
C ILE A 9 31.40 3.27 -0.41
N ALA A 10 31.77 2.62 -1.53
CA ALA A 10 30.88 2.44 -2.67
C ALA A 10 29.69 1.53 -2.35
N THR A 11 29.87 0.51 -1.52
CA THR A 11 28.78 -0.41 -1.14
C THR A 11 27.75 0.24 -0.20
N ALA A 12 28.18 1.16 0.68
CA ALA A 12 27.28 1.87 1.59
C ALA A 12 26.38 2.88 0.85
N ALA A 13 26.87 3.52 -0.21
CA ALA A 13 26.11 4.48 -1.00
C ALA A 13 25.00 3.82 -1.85
N PHE A 14 25.15 2.56 -2.25
CA PHE A 14 24.15 1.84 -3.06
C PHE A 14 22.98 1.29 -2.23
N ALA A 15 23.14 1.18 -0.91
CA ALA A 15 22.06 0.73 -0.02
C ALA A 15 20.98 1.81 0.22
N ILE A 16 21.30 3.08 -0.04
CA ILE A 16 20.41 4.21 0.28
C ILE A 16 19.48 4.54 -0.90
N THR A 17 19.85 4.21 -2.14
CA THR A 17 19.07 4.53 -3.34
C THR A 17 18.06 3.43 -3.73
N ALA A 18 18.07 2.27 -3.06
CA ALA A 18 17.19 1.15 -3.42
C ALA A 18 15.79 1.20 -2.76
N THR A 19 15.52 2.12 -1.84
CA THR A 19 14.28 2.10 -1.05
C THR A 19 13.07 2.71 -1.76
N SER A 20 13.27 3.54 -2.79
CA SER A 20 12.16 4.20 -3.50
C SER A 20 11.51 3.33 -4.59
N ALA A 21 12.18 2.27 -5.05
CA ALA A 21 11.66 1.38 -6.08
C ALA A 21 10.59 0.39 -5.57
N PHE A 22 10.40 0.27 -4.26
CA PHE A 22 9.34 -0.58 -3.67
C PHE A 22 7.94 0.05 -3.68
N SER A 23 7.78 1.30 -4.14
CA SER A 23 6.47 1.95 -4.23
C SER A 23 5.60 1.47 -5.40
N GLN A 24 6.13 0.66 -6.30
CA GLN A 24 5.39 0.09 -7.43
C GLN A 24 5.07 -1.40 -7.24
N ALA A 25 4.98 -1.88 -6.00
CA ALA A 25 4.24 -3.11 -5.76
C ALA A 25 2.76 -2.76 -5.89
N THR A 26 2.14 -3.10 -7.02
CA THR A 26 0.69 -3.00 -7.19
C THR A 26 0.05 -3.72 -6.01
N TRP A 27 -0.65 -2.97 -5.16
CA TRP A 27 -1.45 -3.57 -4.09
C TRP A 27 -2.52 -4.43 -4.76
N ASP A 28 -2.27 -5.72 -4.87
CA ASP A 28 -3.17 -6.67 -5.54
C ASP A 28 -4.31 -7.06 -4.58
N PHE A 29 -5.51 -6.59 -4.86
CA PHE A 29 -6.73 -7.02 -4.20
C PHE A 29 -7.16 -8.37 -4.79
N LYS A 30 -6.77 -9.45 -4.12
CA LYS A 30 -7.14 -10.79 -4.55
C LYS A 30 -8.63 -11.04 -4.30
N ALA A 31 -9.27 -11.73 -5.24
CA ALA A 31 -10.63 -12.19 -5.07
C ALA A 31 -10.76 -13.01 -3.78
N ARG A 32 -11.87 -12.81 -3.06
CA ARG A 32 -12.20 -13.53 -1.82
C ARG A 32 -11.23 -13.30 -0.65
N MET A 33 -10.43 -12.24 -0.69
CA MET A 33 -9.64 -11.76 0.46
C MET A 33 -10.30 -10.56 1.13
N ALA A 34 -10.40 -10.59 2.46
CA ALA A 34 -10.78 -9.46 3.28
C ALA A 34 -9.52 -8.74 3.78
N TYR A 35 -9.45 -7.43 3.57
CA TYR A 35 -8.37 -6.57 4.06
C TYR A 35 -8.90 -5.73 5.22
N VAL A 36 -8.38 -5.98 6.42
CA VAL A 36 -8.88 -5.39 7.66
C VAL A 36 -7.90 -4.34 8.15
N TYR A 37 -8.40 -3.11 8.26
CA TYR A 37 -7.73 -2.05 9.00
C TYR A 37 -8.06 -2.19 10.49
N SER A 38 -7.07 -2.56 11.29
CA SER A 38 -7.22 -2.77 12.74
C SER A 38 -6.72 -1.58 13.57
N GLY A 39 -6.42 -0.45 12.92
CA GLY A 39 -5.91 0.77 13.54
C GLY A 39 -4.52 1.17 13.03
N PRO A 40 -3.87 2.15 13.68
CA PRO A 40 -2.67 2.80 13.17
C PRO A 40 -1.57 1.81 12.77
N GLY A 41 -1.25 1.77 11.48
CA GLY A 41 -0.21 0.90 10.91
C GLY A 41 -0.53 -0.60 10.93
N LYS A 42 -1.75 -1.00 11.31
CA LYS A 42 -2.16 -2.42 11.41
C LYS A 42 -3.14 -2.77 10.30
N MET A 43 -2.64 -3.45 9.27
CA MET A 43 -3.46 -4.06 8.24
C MET A 43 -3.22 -5.56 8.22
N SER A 44 -4.31 -6.31 8.07
CA SER A 44 -4.26 -7.77 7.89
C SER A 44 -5.07 -8.18 6.68
N ALA A 45 -4.68 -9.27 6.04
CA ALA A 45 -5.42 -9.86 4.95
C ALA A 45 -5.76 -11.30 5.31
N MET A 46 -7.02 -11.70 5.15
CA MET A 46 -7.48 -13.06 5.44
C MET A 46 -8.55 -13.51 4.45
N ALA A 47 -8.59 -14.80 4.15
CA ALA A 47 -9.68 -15.41 3.39
C ALA A 47 -10.82 -15.81 4.35
N PRO A 48 -11.98 -15.15 4.33
CA PRO A 48 -13.12 -15.58 5.13
C PRO A 48 -13.69 -16.90 4.61
N ALA A 49 -14.27 -17.70 5.52
CA ALA A 49 -15.13 -18.81 5.14
C ALA A 49 -16.35 -18.30 4.35
N GLU A 50 -16.89 -19.12 3.46
CA GLU A 50 -17.98 -18.75 2.54
C GLU A 50 -19.19 -18.12 3.25
N LYS A 51 -19.68 -18.77 4.30
CA LYS A 51 -20.79 -18.26 5.12
C LYS A 51 -20.53 -16.86 5.69
N ASN A 52 -19.27 -16.53 5.99
CA ASN A 52 -18.89 -15.23 6.54
C ASN A 52 -18.75 -14.20 5.42
N HIS A 53 -18.26 -14.59 4.24
CA HIS A 53 -18.23 -13.73 3.06
C HIS A 53 -19.64 -13.27 2.67
N ASP A 54 -20.62 -14.18 2.65
CA ASP A 54 -22.01 -13.85 2.33
C ASP A 54 -22.62 -12.90 3.36
N ALA A 55 -22.31 -13.10 4.64
CA ALA A 55 -22.73 -12.18 5.70
C ALA A 55 -22.12 -10.78 5.53
N MET A 56 -20.85 -10.68 5.12
CA MET A 56 -20.20 -9.40 4.83
C MET A 56 -20.89 -8.67 3.66
N MET A 57 -21.23 -9.39 2.60
CA MET A 57 -21.84 -8.81 1.40
C MET A 57 -23.22 -8.18 1.64
N LYS A 58 -23.98 -8.66 2.64
CA LYS A 58 -25.30 -8.11 2.99
C LYS A 58 -25.29 -6.62 3.36
N ASN A 59 -24.18 -6.13 3.90
CA ASN A 59 -24.03 -4.72 4.32
C ASN A 59 -22.89 -4.01 3.57
N ALA A 60 -22.30 -4.66 2.57
CA ALA A 60 -21.20 -4.09 1.82
C ALA A 60 -21.68 -2.95 0.92
N LYS A 61 -20.84 -1.92 0.79
CA LYS A 61 -20.98 -0.89 -0.25
C LYS A 61 -19.83 -1.04 -1.22
N LYS A 62 -20.14 -1.02 -2.52
CA LYS A 62 -19.11 -0.98 -3.55
C LYS A 62 -18.32 0.31 -3.39
N VAL A 63 -16.99 0.19 -3.33
CA VAL A 63 -16.08 1.34 -3.41
C VAL A 63 -16.11 1.85 -4.85
N PRO A 64 -16.37 3.14 -5.09
CA PRO A 64 -16.34 3.71 -6.44
C PRO A 64 -14.97 3.54 -7.09
N ASP A 65 -14.97 3.41 -8.42
CA ASP A 65 -13.73 3.34 -9.18
C ASP A 65 -12.93 4.64 -9.01
N ASN A 66 -11.60 4.56 -9.06
CA ASN A 66 -10.70 5.67 -8.75
C ASN A 66 -10.88 6.23 -7.33
N THR A 67 -11.07 5.36 -6.34
CA THR A 67 -10.92 5.72 -4.93
C THR A 67 -9.46 5.53 -4.51
N VAL A 68 -8.87 6.57 -3.93
CA VAL A 68 -7.52 6.54 -3.36
C VAL A 68 -7.63 6.34 -1.85
N PHE A 69 -6.89 5.35 -1.33
CA PHE A 69 -6.73 5.11 0.11
C PHE A 69 -5.34 5.54 0.55
N PHE A 70 -5.23 6.28 1.65
CA PHE A 70 -3.95 6.75 2.16
C PHE A 70 -3.95 6.90 3.68
N MET A 71 -2.77 6.82 4.29
CA MET A 71 -2.60 7.01 5.73
C MET A 71 -2.16 8.44 6.03
N ASP A 72 -2.80 9.11 6.97
CA ASP A 72 -2.28 10.34 7.60
C ASP A 72 -2.37 10.22 9.13
N LYS A 73 -1.26 10.51 9.82
CA LYS A 73 -1.17 10.45 11.29
C LYS A 73 -1.76 9.17 11.90
N GLY A 74 -1.51 8.03 11.25
CA GLY A 74 -2.01 6.74 11.73
C GLY A 74 -3.51 6.51 11.51
N THR A 75 -4.18 7.36 10.74
CA THR A 75 -5.59 7.20 10.34
C THR A 75 -5.67 6.87 8.85
N LEU A 76 -6.49 5.89 8.49
CA LEU A 76 -6.77 5.54 7.10
C LEU A 76 -7.86 6.47 6.56
N TYR A 77 -7.56 7.15 5.47
CA TYR A 77 -8.49 7.99 4.72
C TYR A 77 -8.79 7.39 3.35
N SER A 78 -9.93 7.76 2.79
CA SER A 78 -10.29 7.50 1.40
C SER A 78 -10.81 8.77 0.74
N THR A 79 -10.51 8.92 -0.55
CA THR A 79 -11.02 10.03 -1.37
C THR A 79 -11.27 9.59 -2.80
N SER A 80 -12.22 10.23 -3.47
CA SER A 80 -12.44 10.02 -4.91
C SER A 80 -11.49 10.92 -5.70
N GLY A 81 -10.80 10.38 -6.69
CA GLY A 81 -9.89 11.14 -7.53
C GLY A 81 -8.85 10.28 -8.21
N ARG A 82 -7.99 10.90 -9.00
CA ARG A 82 -6.92 10.20 -9.70
C ARG A 82 -5.58 10.52 -9.06
N LEU A 83 -4.84 9.49 -8.68
CA LEU A 83 -3.43 9.60 -8.36
C LEU A 83 -2.63 9.13 -9.58
N ASP A 84 -1.80 10.00 -10.15
CA ASP A 84 -0.95 9.61 -11.28
C ASP A 84 0.32 8.86 -10.81
N PRO A 85 1.05 8.17 -11.71
CA PRO A 85 2.29 7.49 -11.35
C PRO A 85 3.40 8.38 -10.82
N THR A 86 3.29 9.71 -10.98
CA THR A 86 4.24 10.69 -10.43
C THR A 86 3.83 11.19 -9.04
N GLY A 87 2.69 10.73 -8.52
CA GLY A 87 2.19 11.07 -7.19
C GLY A 87 1.32 12.33 -7.12
N ASN A 88 0.95 12.93 -8.26
CA ASN A 88 0.03 14.07 -8.24
C ASN A 88 -1.42 13.57 -8.11
N PHE A 89 -2.19 14.28 -7.27
CA PHE A 89 -3.59 13.98 -7.01
C PHE A 89 -4.50 15.01 -7.71
N TYR A 90 -5.49 14.50 -8.43
CA TYR A 90 -6.47 15.30 -9.16
C TYR A 90 -7.88 14.97 -8.66
N VAL A 91 -8.64 16.01 -8.37
CA VAL A 91 -10.06 15.92 -8.05
C VAL A 91 -10.83 16.12 -9.36
N ASN A 92 -11.84 15.28 -9.61
CA ASN A 92 -12.77 15.48 -10.72
C ASN A 92 -13.76 16.61 -10.41
#